data_AF-A0AAU3GU80-F1
#
_entry.id   AF-A0AAU3GU80-F1
#
_cell.length_a   1.000
_cell.length_b   1.000
_cell.length_c   1.000
_cell.angle_alpha   90.00
_cell.angle_beta   90.00
_cell.angle_gamma   90.00
#
_symmetry.space_group_name_H-M   'P 1'
#
loop_
_entity.id
_entity.type
_entity.pdbx_description
1 polymer ?
#
loop_
_entity_poly.entity_id
_entity_poly.type
_entity_poly.pdbx_seq_one_letter_code
_entity_poly.pdbx_strand_id
1 'polypeptide(L)'
;MTMPPPPPPLSKGDIDVTPSALHALSGYVAYLQDGLHKGANQLLDELGRYPDCGGYGTAAWEFATAYKKVGNRFVEVWAKSVASVGGAAVGFAQTANNYATADAATDPSGAPAQTQPPPAVVDKPPNYGSVTDLKWADIDQSQDVFQLALEAVEAGVLAIIRPLLEDAYRMGKAAEIMPLPDYLGLDNMSVAWVSASMVVTTTDGNLSSAMHNYTDRSNGEWAGAMRQFCSAVWGTSAWGKSREGYEWKHDTAQPGKAGSHPVMDVMVNTCDVMSDALGAWAVAAKDVRDDIRRLYYEAVIKALPHIDTSDGLGLKDLKSVGKGLLNIGKGFAEGFALEVDEEAMNSAVEAYNNRVHRQVVELNKLHEALDEAYNSAPTFRAESARAESFGARALTDFKDDPLYTVAGDDESNHKYPLDLANQEGMLGSHVVDKHVGKTDEQLDQRLRDQQIVRPSGIRPEAVSSFGSLADAQRYTQAALDEPSNQRKIDNWLAGNPGPKSSRSLLLTTNDTVGRSWDRGDTAARDVTNVWVVLRPNPGSSPPFVVLTSMPTDKTQHP
;
A
#
# COMPACT_ATOMS: atom_id res chain seq x y z
N MET A 1 18.09 14.91 -5.21
CA MET A 1 19.26 14.05 -5.49
C MET A 1 19.21 13.69 -6.95
N THR A 2 20.34 13.71 -7.65
CA THR A 2 20.43 13.17 -9.02
C THR A 2 20.18 11.66 -8.98
N MET A 3 19.35 11.14 -9.90
CA MET A 3 19.06 9.70 -9.98
C MET A 3 20.37 8.91 -10.06
N PRO A 4 20.65 7.99 -9.11
CA PRO A 4 21.78 7.08 -9.25
C PRO A 4 21.56 6.24 -10.49
N PRO A 5 22.61 5.98 -11.31
CA PRO A 5 22.45 5.08 -12.45
C PRO A 5 21.94 3.71 -11.95
N PRO A 6 21.00 3.08 -12.66
CA PRO A 6 20.61 1.72 -12.33
C PRO A 6 21.87 0.83 -12.38
N PRO A 7 21.97 -0.16 -11.49
CA PRO A 7 23.13 -1.02 -11.42
C PRO A 7 23.33 -1.75 -12.77
N PRO A 8 24.58 -1.80 -13.30
CA PRO A 8 24.84 -2.43 -14.60
C PRO A 8 24.51 -3.94 -14.54
N PRO A 9 24.07 -4.55 -15.66
CA PRO A 9 23.85 -6.00 -15.71
C PRO A 9 25.17 -6.73 -15.47
N LEU A 10 25.18 -7.70 -14.57
CA LEU A 10 26.34 -8.57 -14.37
C LEU A 10 26.58 -9.47 -15.61
N SER A 11 27.83 -9.72 -15.96
CA SER A 11 28.21 -10.67 -17.02
C SER A 11 27.82 -12.10 -16.64
N LYS A 12 27.43 -12.92 -17.63
CA LYS A 12 27.00 -14.31 -17.42
C LYS A 12 28.06 -15.11 -16.65
N GLY A 13 27.67 -15.69 -15.52
CA GLY A 13 28.46 -16.69 -14.78
C GLY A 13 29.47 -16.15 -13.77
N ASP A 14 29.69 -14.83 -13.73
CA ASP A 14 30.57 -14.16 -12.76
C ASP A 14 29.72 -13.29 -11.85
N ILE A 15 29.19 -13.87 -10.77
CA ILE A 15 28.47 -13.10 -9.75
C ILE A 15 29.40 -12.92 -8.57
N ASP A 16 30.22 -11.89 -8.68
CA ASP A 16 30.88 -11.28 -7.53
C ASP A 16 29.98 -10.15 -7.03
N VAL A 17 29.00 -10.47 -6.18
CA VAL A 17 28.25 -9.46 -5.44
C VAL A 17 29.22 -8.85 -4.44
N THR A 18 29.94 -7.81 -4.85
CA THR A 18 30.88 -7.11 -3.97
C THR A 18 30.14 -6.21 -2.96
N PRO A 19 30.76 -5.87 -1.82
CA PRO A 19 30.21 -4.86 -0.90
C PRO A 19 29.89 -3.52 -1.61
N SER A 20 30.69 -3.10 -2.59
CA SER A 20 30.43 -1.87 -3.35
C SER A 20 29.17 -1.97 -4.23
N ALA A 21 28.90 -3.13 -4.81
CA ALA A 21 27.67 -3.42 -5.54
C ALA A 21 26.44 -3.32 -4.62
N LEU A 22 26.51 -3.88 -3.42
CA LEU A 22 25.42 -3.80 -2.43
C LEU A 22 25.18 -2.38 -1.93
N HIS A 23 26.23 -1.58 -1.71
CA HIS A 23 26.06 -0.16 -1.40
C HIS A 23 25.42 0.63 -2.55
N ALA A 24 25.77 0.33 -3.81
CA ALA A 24 25.14 0.96 -4.97
C ALA A 24 23.65 0.59 -5.07
N LEU A 25 23.31 -0.69 -4.89
CA LEU A 25 21.92 -1.15 -4.84
C LEU A 25 21.15 -0.47 -3.70
N SER A 26 21.72 -0.44 -2.50
CA SER A 26 21.15 0.23 -1.33
C SER A 26 20.80 1.69 -1.61
N GLY A 27 21.74 2.45 -2.19
CA GLY A 27 21.51 3.84 -2.57
C GLY A 27 20.42 4.02 -3.64
N TYR A 28 20.34 3.11 -4.61
CA TYR A 28 19.28 3.12 -5.62
C TYR A 28 17.90 2.80 -5.03
N VAL A 29 17.80 1.79 -4.14
CA VAL A 29 16.54 1.44 -3.46
C VAL A 29 16.08 2.59 -2.56
N ALA A 30 16.99 3.27 -1.86
CA ALA A 30 16.67 4.47 -1.08
C ALA A 30 16.14 5.62 -1.98
N TYR A 31 16.70 5.80 -3.18
CA TYR A 31 16.17 6.76 -4.15
C TYR A 31 14.74 6.40 -4.61
N LEU A 32 14.46 5.12 -4.86
CA LEU A 32 13.10 4.65 -5.19
C LEU A 32 12.13 4.89 -4.04
N GLN A 33 12.55 4.67 -2.79
CA GLN A 33 11.75 5.00 -1.62
C GLN A 33 11.39 6.49 -1.57
N ASP A 34 12.37 7.37 -1.77
CA ASP A 34 12.16 8.82 -1.77
C ASP A 34 11.15 9.24 -2.86
N GLY A 35 11.25 8.65 -4.05
CA GLY A 35 10.26 8.83 -5.12
C GLY A 35 8.85 8.39 -4.71
N LEU A 36 8.73 7.20 -4.11
CA LEU A 36 7.46 6.67 -3.62
C LEU A 36 6.87 7.56 -2.51
N HIS A 37 7.69 8.04 -1.58
CA HIS A 37 7.28 8.94 -0.51
C HIS A 37 6.76 10.29 -1.04
N LYS A 38 7.49 10.89 -1.98
CA LYS A 38 7.08 12.14 -2.63
C LYS A 38 5.81 11.98 -3.44
N GLY A 39 5.61 10.84 -4.10
CA GLY A 39 4.39 10.56 -4.85
C GLY A 39 3.13 10.59 -3.99
N ALA A 40 3.18 10.08 -2.75
CA ALA A 40 2.05 10.15 -1.83
C ALA A 40 1.72 11.61 -1.45
N ASN A 41 2.73 12.41 -1.11
CA ASN A 41 2.53 13.83 -0.81
C ASN A 41 1.99 14.59 -2.03
N GLN A 42 2.53 14.31 -3.23
CA GLN A 42 2.06 14.93 -4.47
C GLN A 42 0.59 14.58 -4.75
N LEU A 43 0.18 13.32 -4.55
CA LEU A 43 -1.23 12.95 -4.65
C LEU A 43 -2.08 13.80 -3.71
N LEU A 44 -1.72 13.87 -2.43
CA LEU A 44 -2.49 14.64 -1.45
C LEU A 44 -2.51 16.14 -1.74
N ASP A 45 -1.40 16.72 -2.19
CA ASP A 45 -1.32 18.12 -2.60
C ASP A 45 -2.23 18.41 -3.79
N GLU A 46 -2.27 17.52 -4.79
CA GLU A 46 -3.14 17.67 -5.97
C GLU A 46 -4.62 17.51 -5.61
N LEU A 47 -4.97 16.50 -4.80
CA LEU A 47 -6.33 16.34 -4.29
C LEU A 47 -6.73 17.55 -3.42
N GLY A 48 -5.79 18.13 -2.66
CA GLY A 48 -6.00 19.27 -1.77
C GLY A 48 -6.34 20.57 -2.48
N ARG A 49 -6.16 20.65 -3.81
CA ARG A 49 -6.55 21.81 -4.63
C ARG A 49 -8.05 21.88 -4.90
N TYR A 50 -8.78 20.77 -4.72
CA TYR A 50 -10.19 20.65 -5.06
C TYR A 50 -11.06 20.20 -3.86
N PRO A 51 -11.01 20.89 -2.70
CA PRO A 51 -11.77 20.47 -1.52
C PRO A 51 -13.28 20.66 -1.68
N ASP A 52 -13.71 21.63 -2.49
CA ASP A 52 -15.10 22.02 -2.64
C ASP A 52 -15.64 21.61 -4.03
N CYS A 53 -15.21 20.45 -4.56
CA CYS A 53 -15.68 19.96 -5.86
C CYS A 53 -16.84 18.95 -5.77
N GLY A 54 -17.22 18.55 -4.57
CA GLY A 54 -18.36 17.66 -4.32
C GLY A 54 -19.70 18.36 -4.56
N GLY A 55 -20.79 17.58 -4.55
CA GLY A 55 -22.15 18.09 -4.73
C GLY A 55 -23.03 17.93 -3.50
N TYR A 56 -24.20 18.56 -3.54
CA TYR A 56 -25.24 18.36 -2.54
C TYR A 56 -26.06 17.07 -2.80
N GLY A 57 -26.73 16.59 -1.75
CA GLY A 57 -27.65 15.45 -1.82
C GLY A 57 -27.06 14.12 -1.34
N THR A 58 -27.94 13.14 -1.16
CA THR A 58 -27.59 11.83 -0.57
C THR A 58 -26.54 11.07 -1.38
N ALA A 59 -26.68 11.02 -2.71
CA ALA A 59 -25.74 10.29 -3.56
C ALA A 59 -24.31 10.86 -3.48
N ALA A 60 -24.20 12.19 -3.45
CA ALA A 60 -22.93 12.87 -3.30
C ALA A 60 -22.29 12.63 -1.93
N TRP A 61 -23.10 12.66 -0.86
CA TRP A 61 -22.63 12.36 0.50
C TRP A 61 -22.14 10.92 0.66
N GLU A 62 -22.88 9.96 0.10
CA GLU A 62 -22.49 8.54 0.13
C GLU A 62 -21.20 8.30 -0.65
N PHE A 63 -21.04 8.95 -1.82
CA PHE A 63 -19.80 8.92 -2.58
C PHE A 63 -18.63 9.51 -1.80
N ALA A 64 -18.77 10.73 -1.27
CA ALA A 64 -17.71 11.39 -0.50
C ALA A 64 -17.27 10.53 0.69
N THR A 65 -18.22 9.91 1.37
CA THR A 65 -17.97 8.99 2.50
C THR A 65 -17.17 7.76 2.06
N ALA A 66 -17.60 7.08 0.98
CA ALA A 66 -16.90 5.91 0.45
C ALA A 66 -15.50 6.26 -0.07
N TYR A 67 -15.39 7.34 -0.83
CA TYR A 67 -14.13 7.89 -1.34
C TYR A 67 -13.12 8.14 -0.20
N LYS A 68 -13.54 8.84 0.85
CA LYS A 68 -12.67 9.18 1.99
C LYS A 68 -12.23 7.93 2.74
N LYS A 69 -13.15 6.98 2.96
CA LYS A 69 -12.86 5.70 3.63
C LYS A 69 -11.78 4.92 2.86
N VAL A 70 -11.98 4.72 1.55
CA VAL A 70 -11.06 3.99 0.68
C VAL A 70 -9.73 4.72 0.53
N GLY A 71 -9.77 6.02 0.24
CA GLY A 71 -8.58 6.85 0.06
C GLY A 71 -7.70 6.90 1.31
N ASN A 72 -8.29 6.96 2.50
CA ASN A 72 -7.54 6.92 3.75
C ASN A 72 -6.83 5.59 3.96
N ARG A 73 -7.50 4.45 3.74
CA ARG A 73 -6.84 3.15 3.84
C ARG A 73 -5.74 3.02 2.78
N PHE A 74 -5.96 3.52 1.57
CA PHE A 74 -4.95 3.52 0.51
C PHE A 74 -3.66 4.24 0.91
N VAL A 75 -3.75 5.45 1.50
CA VAL A 75 -2.54 6.18 1.93
C VAL A 75 -1.83 5.51 3.11
N GLU A 76 -2.55 4.78 3.96
CA GLU A 76 -1.96 3.95 5.01
C GLU A 76 -1.17 2.76 4.44
N VAL A 77 -1.72 2.09 3.41
CA VAL A 77 -1.00 1.03 2.68
C VAL A 77 0.26 1.61 2.01
N TRP A 78 0.14 2.75 1.34
CA TRP A 78 1.27 3.45 0.74
C TRP A 78 2.36 3.77 1.77
N ALA A 79 1.98 4.28 2.94
CA ALA A 79 2.91 4.59 4.02
C ALA A 79 3.70 3.36 4.49
N LYS A 80 3.04 2.20 4.65
CA LYS A 80 3.71 0.95 5.00
C LYS A 80 4.66 0.47 3.89
N SER A 81 4.25 0.58 2.63
CA SER A 81 5.11 0.24 1.48
C SER A 81 6.38 1.10 1.44
N VAL A 82 6.30 2.39 1.77
CA VAL A 82 7.48 3.27 1.88
C VAL A 82 8.45 2.74 2.94
N ALA A 83 7.97 2.41 4.14
CA ALA A 83 8.83 1.88 5.21
C ALA A 83 9.45 0.52 4.84
N SER A 84 8.69 -0.36 4.16
CA SER A 84 9.16 -1.66 3.64
C SER A 84 10.38 -1.50 2.73
N VAL A 85 10.30 -0.62 1.71
CA VAL A 85 11.41 -0.34 0.77
C VAL A 85 12.65 0.21 1.50
N GLY A 86 12.44 1.01 2.55
CA GLY A 86 13.54 1.52 3.38
C GLY A 86 14.30 0.42 4.11
N GLY A 87 13.56 -0.58 4.60
CA GLY A 87 14.14 -1.76 5.24
C GLY A 87 15.07 -2.49 4.28
N ALA A 88 14.61 -2.73 3.04
CA ALA A 88 15.42 -3.38 2.02
C ALA A 88 16.71 -2.59 1.71
N ALA A 89 16.62 -1.26 1.57
CA ALA A 89 17.78 -0.41 1.33
C ALA A 89 18.82 -0.52 2.47
N VAL A 90 18.37 -0.42 3.73
CA VAL A 90 19.26 -0.52 4.89
C VAL A 90 19.87 -1.91 5.01
N GLY A 91 19.08 -2.97 4.81
CA GLY A 91 19.58 -4.33 4.89
C GLY A 91 20.72 -4.63 3.91
N PHE A 92 20.65 -4.15 2.66
CA PHE A 92 21.76 -4.30 1.71
C PHE A 92 23.04 -3.58 2.14
N ALA A 93 22.93 -2.35 2.67
CA ALA A 93 24.09 -1.65 3.19
C ALA A 93 24.68 -2.36 4.41
N GLN A 94 23.83 -2.93 5.27
CA GLN A 94 24.24 -3.66 6.45
C GLN A 94 25.00 -4.94 6.08
N THR A 95 24.50 -5.72 5.11
CA THR A 95 25.23 -6.86 4.56
C THR A 95 26.62 -6.44 4.06
N ALA A 96 26.69 -5.38 3.23
CA ALA A 96 27.95 -4.91 2.66
C ALA A 96 28.97 -4.58 3.75
N ASN A 97 28.53 -3.87 4.79
CA ASN A 97 29.37 -3.49 5.92
C ASN A 97 29.82 -4.68 6.76
N ASN A 98 28.91 -5.59 7.07
CA ASN A 98 29.22 -6.79 7.85
C ASN A 98 30.24 -7.66 7.12
N TYR A 99 30.07 -7.82 5.81
CA TYR A 99 31.02 -8.57 4.99
C TYR A 99 32.38 -7.88 4.87
N ALA A 100 32.41 -6.57 4.60
CA ALA A 100 33.67 -5.82 4.55
C ALA A 100 34.43 -5.86 5.88
N THR A 101 33.71 -5.95 7.01
CA THR A 101 34.29 -6.12 8.33
C THR A 101 34.87 -7.51 8.52
N ALA A 102 34.13 -8.56 8.13
CA ALA A 102 34.60 -9.93 8.22
C ALA A 102 35.82 -10.18 7.30
N ASP A 103 35.79 -9.66 6.07
CA ASP A 103 36.89 -9.77 5.11
C ASP A 103 38.18 -9.14 5.66
N ALA A 104 38.08 -7.89 6.16
CA ALA A 104 39.20 -7.19 6.80
C ALA A 104 39.75 -7.89 8.04
N ALA A 105 38.89 -8.57 8.83
CA ALA A 105 39.32 -9.34 10.00
C ALA A 105 40.16 -10.57 9.60
N THR A 106 39.91 -11.12 8.41
CA THR A 106 40.64 -12.28 7.86
C THR A 106 41.80 -11.91 6.94
N ASP A 107 41.94 -10.64 6.54
CA ASP A 107 42.99 -10.18 5.62
C ASP A 107 44.39 -10.16 6.28
N PRO A 108 45.35 -10.97 5.80
CA PRO A 108 46.72 -10.98 6.31
C PRO A 108 47.46 -9.64 6.20
N SER A 109 47.01 -8.75 5.31
CA SER A 109 47.59 -7.42 5.13
C SER A 109 47.24 -6.44 6.26
N GLY A 110 46.18 -6.72 7.03
CA GLY A 110 45.65 -5.85 8.07
C GLY A 110 44.97 -4.58 7.52
N ALA A 111 44.50 -4.62 6.26
CA ALA A 111 43.76 -3.50 5.69
C ALA A 111 42.46 -3.23 6.47
N PRO A 112 42.11 -1.96 6.74
CA PRO A 112 40.89 -1.65 7.46
C PRO A 112 39.66 -1.90 6.59
N ALA A 113 38.58 -2.34 7.23
CA ALA A 113 37.27 -2.55 6.61
C ALA A 113 36.78 -1.27 5.90
N GLN A 114 36.38 -1.42 4.63
CA GLN A 114 35.78 -0.34 3.84
C GLN A 114 34.26 -0.37 4.04
N THR A 115 33.76 0.35 5.04
CA THR A 115 32.33 0.45 5.35
C THR A 115 31.75 1.80 4.92
N GLN A 116 30.45 1.85 4.68
CA GLN A 116 29.70 3.09 4.40
C GLN A 116 28.46 3.18 5.30
N PRO A 117 28.08 4.37 5.79
CA PRO A 117 26.83 4.51 6.53
C PRO A 117 25.64 4.09 5.65
N PRO A 118 24.63 3.39 6.20
CA PRO A 118 23.39 3.12 5.48
C PRO A 118 22.76 4.43 4.96
N PRO A 119 22.03 4.38 3.82
CA PRO A 119 21.37 5.56 3.30
C PRO A 119 20.30 6.08 4.28
N ALA A 120 20.07 7.40 4.26
CA ALA A 120 18.94 7.97 4.97
C ALA A 120 17.64 7.53 4.30
N VAL A 121 16.75 6.93 5.09
CA VAL A 121 15.47 6.38 4.63
C VAL A 121 14.36 6.71 5.62
N VAL A 122 13.12 6.59 5.16
CA VAL A 122 11.93 6.53 6.01
C VAL A 122 11.84 5.14 6.63
N ASP A 123 12.04 5.04 7.95
CA ASP A 123 12.10 3.77 8.70
C ASP A 123 10.78 3.41 9.42
N LYS A 124 9.82 4.34 9.42
CA LYS A 124 8.47 4.18 9.98
C LYS A 124 7.45 4.66 8.96
N PRO A 125 6.28 4.00 8.88
CA PRO A 125 5.20 4.45 8.00
C PRO A 125 4.91 5.94 8.23
N PRO A 126 5.05 6.82 7.22
CA PRO A 126 4.71 8.22 7.34
C PRO A 126 3.24 8.42 7.70
N ASN A 127 2.96 9.41 8.54
CA ASN A 127 1.59 9.88 8.71
C ASN A 127 1.29 10.95 7.67
N TYR A 128 0.74 10.54 6.53
CA TYR A 128 0.36 11.47 5.45
C TYR A 128 -0.93 12.25 5.75
N GLY A 129 -1.71 11.83 6.74
CA GLY A 129 -3.03 12.38 7.01
C GLY A 129 -4.12 11.75 6.15
N SER A 130 -5.19 12.51 5.90
CA SER A 130 -6.40 12.05 5.19
C SER A 130 -6.38 12.56 3.76
N VAL A 131 -6.97 11.79 2.82
CA VAL A 131 -7.34 12.35 1.51
C VAL A 131 -8.34 13.50 1.67
N THR A 132 -8.38 14.38 0.68
CA THR A 132 -9.29 15.54 0.66
C THR A 132 -10.73 15.11 0.88
N ASP A 133 -11.41 15.81 1.79
CA ASP A 133 -12.84 15.63 1.97
C ASP A 133 -13.60 16.33 0.84
N LEU A 134 -14.46 15.61 0.12
CA LEU A 134 -15.22 16.15 -1.01
C LEU A 134 -16.42 16.94 -0.48
N LYS A 135 -16.21 18.22 -0.18
CA LYS A 135 -17.24 19.12 0.32
C LYS A 135 -18.10 19.65 -0.81
N TRP A 136 -19.26 20.17 -0.44
CA TRP A 136 -20.17 20.82 -1.38
C TRP A 136 -19.50 22.05 -1.98
N ALA A 137 -19.61 22.18 -3.31
CA ALA A 137 -19.17 23.36 -4.01
C ALA A 137 -19.84 24.63 -3.46
N ASP A 138 -19.07 25.71 -3.40
CA ASP A 138 -19.63 27.02 -3.11
C ASP A 138 -20.64 27.40 -4.20
N ILE A 139 -21.71 28.11 -3.83
CA ILE A 139 -22.80 28.50 -4.73
C ILE A 139 -22.23 29.29 -5.92
N ASP A 140 -21.18 30.08 -5.70
CA ASP A 140 -20.48 30.87 -6.72
C ASP A 140 -19.63 30.01 -7.70
N GLN A 141 -19.20 28.81 -7.28
CA GLN A 141 -18.45 27.86 -8.13
C GLN A 141 -19.37 26.87 -8.86
N SER A 142 -20.64 26.76 -8.45
CA SER A 142 -21.71 26.10 -9.21
C SER A 142 -22.12 26.95 -10.43
N GLN A 143 -21.12 27.31 -11.24
CA GLN A 143 -21.14 28.16 -12.43
C GLN A 143 -22.52 28.20 -13.09
N ASP A 144 -23.27 29.21 -12.66
CA ASP A 144 -24.31 29.97 -13.33
C ASP A 144 -24.98 29.25 -14.51
N VAL A 145 -25.56 28.07 -14.25
CA VAL A 145 -26.51 27.36 -15.14
C VAL A 145 -27.53 28.36 -15.69
N PHE A 146 -27.84 29.35 -14.84
CA PHE A 146 -28.71 30.46 -15.06
C PHE A 146 -28.18 31.49 -16.07
N GLN A 147 -27.00 32.07 -15.85
CA GLN A 147 -26.39 33.03 -16.78
C GLN A 147 -26.15 32.39 -18.15
N LEU A 148 -25.70 31.13 -18.19
CA LEU A 148 -25.53 30.36 -19.42
C LEU A 148 -26.86 30.05 -20.12
N ALA A 149 -27.93 29.72 -19.42
CA ALA A 149 -29.26 29.54 -20.03
C ALA A 149 -29.81 30.85 -20.59
N LEU A 150 -29.48 31.99 -19.99
CA LEU A 150 -30.13 33.27 -20.26
C LEU A 150 -29.30 34.26 -21.09
N GLU A 151 -28.13 33.84 -21.60
CA GLU A 151 -27.26 34.65 -22.47
C GLU A 151 -27.98 35.24 -23.71
N ALA A 152 -29.07 34.61 -24.16
CA ALA A 152 -29.87 35.07 -25.30
C ALA A 152 -31.05 35.99 -24.93
N VAL A 153 -31.30 36.25 -23.64
CA VAL A 153 -32.44 37.05 -23.17
C VAL A 153 -32.05 38.53 -23.04
N GLU A 154 -32.92 39.43 -23.51
CA GLU A 154 -32.68 40.88 -23.44
C GLU A 154 -32.48 41.36 -21.98
N ALA A 155 -31.48 42.22 -21.75
CA ALA A 155 -31.03 42.62 -20.42
C ALA A 155 -32.14 43.22 -19.52
N GLY A 156 -33.13 43.91 -20.10
CA GLY A 156 -34.27 44.46 -19.35
C GLY A 156 -35.25 43.39 -18.84
N VAL A 157 -35.41 42.30 -19.59
CA VAL A 157 -36.26 41.15 -19.25
C VAL A 157 -35.54 40.24 -18.24
N LEU A 158 -34.23 40.06 -18.43
CA LEU A 158 -33.36 39.30 -17.55
C LEU A 158 -33.35 39.83 -16.11
N ALA A 159 -33.36 41.16 -15.93
CA ALA A 159 -33.37 41.80 -14.63
C ALA A 159 -34.65 41.53 -13.80
N ILE A 160 -35.77 41.20 -14.47
CA ILE A 160 -37.07 40.93 -13.83
C ILE A 160 -37.21 39.43 -13.52
N ILE A 161 -36.71 38.60 -14.43
CA ILE A 161 -36.86 37.14 -14.38
C ILE A 161 -35.85 36.48 -13.44
N ARG A 162 -34.65 37.05 -13.29
CA ARG A 162 -33.58 36.48 -12.44
C ARG A 162 -34.03 36.12 -11.02
N PRO A 163 -34.67 37.02 -10.25
CA PRO A 163 -35.12 36.70 -8.89
C PRO A 163 -36.21 35.63 -8.82
N LEU A 164 -37.05 35.51 -9.86
CA LEU A 164 -38.17 34.56 -9.89
C LEU A 164 -37.73 33.14 -10.21
N LEU A 165 -36.71 33.01 -11.06
CA LEU A 165 -36.17 31.70 -11.37
C LEU A 165 -35.30 31.16 -10.24
N GLU A 166 -34.59 32.00 -9.48
CA GLU A 166 -33.90 31.60 -8.25
C GLU A 166 -34.84 30.86 -7.26
N ASP A 167 -36.10 31.30 -7.15
CA ASP A 167 -37.13 30.61 -6.36
C ASP A 167 -37.66 29.34 -7.06
N ALA A 168 -37.77 29.34 -8.39
CA ALA A 168 -38.24 28.19 -9.16
C ALA A 168 -37.22 27.03 -9.24
N TYR A 169 -35.93 27.27 -9.00
CA TYR A 169 -34.91 26.21 -8.83
C TYR A 169 -35.17 25.28 -7.65
N ARG A 170 -36.09 25.65 -6.77
CA ARG A 170 -36.56 24.81 -5.67
C ARG A 170 -37.71 23.87 -6.07
N MET A 171 -38.04 23.79 -7.37
CA MET A 171 -39.09 22.89 -7.88
C MET A 171 -38.55 21.47 -8.12
N GLY A 172 -39.32 20.47 -7.69
CA GLY A 172 -39.03 19.05 -7.87
C GLY A 172 -37.74 18.59 -7.19
N LYS A 173 -37.21 17.44 -7.66
CA LYS A 173 -35.98 16.82 -7.13
C LYS A 173 -34.70 17.57 -7.48
N ALA A 174 -34.74 18.54 -8.40
CA ALA A 174 -33.55 19.33 -8.75
C ALA A 174 -33.01 20.10 -7.53
N ALA A 175 -33.90 20.54 -6.63
CA ALA A 175 -33.53 21.17 -5.37
C ALA A 175 -32.72 20.24 -4.44
N GLU A 176 -32.88 18.93 -4.57
CA GLU A 176 -32.24 17.92 -3.70
C GLU A 176 -30.76 17.70 -4.02
N ILE A 177 -30.27 18.16 -5.18
CA ILE A 177 -28.89 17.97 -5.64
C ILE A 177 -28.14 19.29 -5.86
N MET A 178 -28.75 20.42 -5.52
CA MET A 178 -28.16 21.75 -5.69
C MET A 178 -27.49 22.24 -4.39
N PRO A 179 -26.28 22.84 -4.47
CA PRO A 179 -25.47 23.05 -5.68
C PRO A 179 -24.91 21.75 -6.27
N LEU A 180 -24.87 21.69 -7.61
CA LEU A 180 -24.25 20.59 -8.35
C LEU A 180 -22.72 20.56 -8.13
N PRO A 181 -22.09 19.38 -8.21
CA PRO A 181 -20.63 19.27 -8.13
C PRO A 181 -19.89 20.11 -9.17
N ASP A 182 -18.65 20.50 -8.84
CA ASP A 182 -17.69 20.99 -9.83
C ASP A 182 -17.10 19.80 -10.60
N TYR A 183 -17.67 19.54 -11.78
CA TYR A 183 -17.23 18.43 -12.61
C TYR A 183 -15.79 18.57 -13.12
N LEU A 184 -15.24 19.80 -13.23
CA LEU A 184 -13.85 20.00 -13.64
C LEU A 184 -12.90 19.67 -12.49
N GLY A 185 -13.23 20.06 -11.26
CA GLY A 185 -12.51 19.64 -10.06
C GLY A 185 -12.48 18.12 -9.90
N LEU A 186 -13.64 17.46 -10.07
CA LEU A 186 -13.73 16.00 -10.03
C LEU A 186 -12.86 15.31 -11.11
N ASP A 187 -12.87 15.84 -12.34
CA ASP A 187 -12.03 15.34 -13.44
C ASP A 187 -10.53 15.51 -13.16
N ASN A 188 -10.12 16.66 -12.61
CA ASN A 188 -8.73 16.87 -12.20
C ASN A 188 -8.30 15.93 -11.07
N MET A 189 -9.19 15.65 -10.11
CA MET A 189 -8.92 14.65 -9.06
C MET A 189 -8.79 13.25 -9.65
N SER A 190 -9.59 12.89 -10.66
CA SER A 190 -9.46 11.63 -11.40
C SER A 190 -8.05 11.49 -12.00
N VAL A 191 -7.56 12.53 -12.68
CA VAL A 191 -6.19 12.57 -13.23
C VAL A 191 -5.10 12.46 -12.16
N ALA A 192 -5.32 13.01 -10.97
CA ALA A 192 -4.38 12.87 -9.85
C ALA A 192 -4.21 11.40 -9.42
N TRP A 193 -5.30 10.62 -9.40
CA TRP A 193 -5.24 9.18 -9.11
C TRP A 193 -4.52 8.38 -10.21
N VAL A 194 -4.72 8.71 -11.48
CA VAL A 194 -3.93 8.12 -12.59
C VAL A 194 -2.43 8.39 -12.38
N SER A 195 -2.09 9.62 -11.99
CA SER A 195 -0.70 10.00 -11.73
C SER A 195 -0.09 9.21 -10.56
N ALA A 196 -0.87 8.95 -9.51
CA ALA A 196 -0.47 8.12 -8.41
C ALA A 196 -0.21 6.65 -8.83
N SER A 197 -1.08 6.08 -9.67
CA SER A 197 -0.90 4.74 -10.25
C SER A 197 0.44 4.59 -11.00
N MET A 198 0.84 5.63 -11.74
CA MET A 198 2.13 5.65 -12.45
C MET A 198 3.33 5.62 -11.50
N VAL A 199 3.27 6.33 -10.36
CA VAL A 199 4.35 6.31 -9.36
C VAL A 199 4.51 4.92 -8.76
N VAL A 200 3.40 4.29 -8.38
CA VAL A 200 3.38 2.93 -7.80
C VAL A 200 3.98 1.94 -8.79
N THR A 201 3.45 1.91 -10.03
CA THR A 201 3.88 0.97 -11.08
C THR A 201 5.36 1.16 -11.47
N THR A 202 5.81 2.41 -11.58
CA THR A 202 7.21 2.73 -11.93
C THR A 202 8.17 2.30 -10.81
N THR A 203 7.78 2.50 -9.55
CA THR A 203 8.58 2.10 -8.40
C THR A 203 8.73 0.59 -8.33
N ASP A 204 7.63 -0.16 -8.49
CA ASP A 204 7.65 -1.62 -8.52
C ASP A 204 8.55 -2.15 -9.65
N GLY A 205 8.34 -1.67 -10.89
CA GLY A 205 9.11 -2.09 -12.05
C GLY A 205 10.62 -1.81 -11.90
N ASN A 206 10.98 -0.63 -11.38
CA ASN A 206 12.37 -0.25 -11.17
C ASN A 206 13.05 -1.03 -10.05
N LEU A 207 12.34 -1.30 -8.94
CA LEU A 207 12.87 -2.11 -7.85
C LEU A 207 13.12 -3.54 -8.34
N SER A 208 12.09 -4.14 -8.94
CA SER A 208 12.18 -5.48 -9.52
C SER A 208 13.34 -5.56 -10.52
N SER A 209 13.47 -4.60 -11.43
CA SER A 209 14.56 -4.57 -12.41
C SER A 209 15.94 -4.49 -11.76
N ALA A 210 16.13 -3.64 -10.73
CA ALA A 210 17.41 -3.51 -10.03
C ALA A 210 17.79 -4.80 -9.31
N MET A 211 16.85 -5.44 -8.61
CA MET A 211 17.09 -6.72 -7.95
C MET A 211 17.45 -7.81 -8.98
N HIS A 212 16.75 -7.85 -10.11
CA HIS A 212 17.03 -8.82 -11.19
C HIS A 212 18.41 -8.65 -11.85
N ASN A 213 19.09 -7.51 -11.68
CA ASN A 213 20.45 -7.30 -12.19
C ASN A 213 21.52 -7.93 -11.27
N TYR A 214 21.17 -8.23 -10.01
CA TYR A 214 22.05 -8.84 -9.00
C TYR A 214 21.74 -10.33 -8.73
N THR A 215 21.24 -11.04 -9.74
CA THR A 215 20.80 -12.45 -9.59
C THR A 215 21.48 -13.37 -10.59
N ASP A 216 21.93 -14.54 -10.13
CA ASP A 216 22.34 -15.62 -11.01
C ASP A 216 21.12 -16.26 -11.67
N ARG A 217 20.90 -15.91 -12.93
CA ARG A 217 19.80 -16.49 -13.70
C ARG A 217 20.10 -17.89 -14.24
N SER A 218 21.38 -18.30 -14.21
CA SER A 218 21.79 -19.65 -14.59
C SER A 218 21.60 -20.65 -13.44
N ASN A 219 21.56 -20.15 -12.19
CA ASN A 219 21.25 -20.93 -11.01
C ASN A 219 19.75 -20.81 -10.65
N GLY A 220 19.00 -21.89 -10.85
CA GLY A 220 17.54 -21.92 -10.61
C GLY A 220 17.13 -21.70 -9.15
N GLU A 221 17.98 -22.04 -8.18
CA GLU A 221 17.75 -21.76 -6.76
C GLU A 221 17.84 -20.26 -6.47
N TRP A 222 18.92 -19.62 -6.93
CA TRP A 222 19.14 -18.18 -6.77
C TRP A 222 18.10 -17.34 -7.50
N ALA A 223 17.75 -17.72 -8.73
CA ALA A 223 16.66 -17.10 -9.45
C ALA A 223 15.32 -17.21 -8.70
N GLY A 224 15.05 -18.36 -8.06
CA GLY A 224 13.89 -18.56 -7.20
C GLY A 224 13.91 -17.70 -5.94
N ALA A 225 15.05 -17.65 -5.23
CA ALA A 225 15.21 -16.87 -4.02
C ALA A 225 15.07 -15.35 -4.28
N MET A 226 15.63 -14.84 -5.38
CA MET A 226 15.47 -13.42 -5.71
C MET A 226 14.01 -13.10 -6.04
N ARG A 227 13.34 -13.96 -6.81
CA ARG A 227 11.93 -13.75 -7.15
C ARG A 227 11.07 -13.74 -5.90
N GLN A 228 11.33 -14.65 -4.96
CA GLN A 228 10.69 -14.64 -3.65
C GLN A 228 10.97 -13.32 -2.91
N PHE A 229 12.22 -12.86 -2.85
CA PHE A 229 12.58 -11.60 -2.19
C PHE A 229 11.81 -10.41 -2.79
N CYS A 230 11.82 -10.25 -4.12
CA CYS A 230 11.09 -9.16 -4.80
C CYS A 230 9.59 -9.21 -4.48
N SER A 231 8.99 -10.40 -4.51
CA SER A 231 7.59 -10.58 -4.15
C SER A 231 7.31 -10.32 -2.66
N ALA A 232 8.28 -10.57 -1.77
CA ALA A 232 8.12 -10.43 -0.34
C ALA A 232 8.08 -8.95 0.07
N VAL A 233 8.90 -8.10 -0.57
CA VAL A 233 8.87 -6.63 -0.38
C VAL A 233 7.46 -6.08 -0.63
N TRP A 234 6.71 -6.70 -1.55
CA TRP A 234 5.34 -6.35 -1.92
C TRP A 234 4.25 -7.21 -1.29
N GLY A 235 4.55 -7.78 -0.12
CA GLY A 235 3.55 -8.34 0.80
C GLY A 235 3.24 -9.82 0.61
N THR A 236 4.00 -10.55 -0.21
CA THR A 236 3.88 -12.00 -0.19
C THR A 236 4.51 -12.61 1.07
N SER A 237 4.00 -13.77 1.49
CA SER A 237 4.50 -14.51 2.65
C SER A 237 4.49 -16.03 2.44
N ALA A 238 5.21 -16.75 3.29
CA ALA A 238 5.23 -18.21 3.25
C ALA A 238 3.90 -18.87 3.66
N TRP A 239 3.01 -18.14 4.32
CA TRP A 239 1.66 -18.62 4.68
C TRP A 239 0.57 -18.10 3.74
N GLY A 240 0.86 -17.10 2.92
CA GLY A 240 -0.12 -16.42 2.07
C GLY A 240 -0.93 -17.38 1.18
N LYS A 241 -2.14 -16.94 0.87
CA LYS A 241 -3.15 -17.64 0.07
C LYS A 241 -3.71 -16.71 -0.99
N SER A 242 -4.49 -17.24 -1.94
CA SER A 242 -5.28 -16.40 -2.83
C SER A 242 -6.47 -15.80 -2.06
N ARG A 243 -6.59 -14.48 -2.00
CA ARG A 243 -7.65 -13.74 -1.30
C ARG A 243 -7.96 -12.43 -2.01
N GLU A 244 -9.24 -12.05 -2.03
CA GLU A 244 -9.74 -10.85 -2.71
C GLU A 244 -9.30 -10.69 -4.17
N GLY A 245 -9.04 -11.82 -4.86
CA GLY A 245 -8.55 -11.84 -6.23
C GLY A 245 -7.03 -11.69 -6.39
N TYR A 246 -6.27 -11.60 -5.30
CA TYR A 246 -4.82 -11.43 -5.28
C TYR A 246 -4.09 -12.65 -4.71
N GLU A 247 -2.83 -12.87 -5.12
CA GLU A 247 -1.98 -13.97 -4.67
C GLU A 247 -0.97 -13.51 -3.61
N TRP A 248 -1.23 -13.83 -2.35
CA TRP A 248 -0.42 -13.41 -1.21
C TRP A 248 0.72 -14.37 -0.85
N LYS A 249 0.82 -15.52 -1.54
CA LYS A 249 1.91 -16.46 -1.31
C LYS A 249 3.18 -16.00 -2.03
N HIS A 250 4.33 -16.30 -1.44
CA HIS A 250 5.61 -16.14 -2.13
C HIS A 250 5.60 -16.73 -3.53
N ASP A 251 6.16 -15.97 -4.46
CA ASP A 251 6.24 -16.38 -5.84
C ASP A 251 7.27 -17.50 -6.03
N THR A 252 6.97 -18.44 -6.92
CA THR A 252 7.83 -19.58 -7.26
C THR A 252 8.23 -19.48 -8.71
N ALA A 253 9.54 -19.42 -9.03
CA ALA A 253 10.05 -19.32 -10.41
C ALA A 253 9.36 -20.29 -11.38
N GLN A 254 8.42 -19.78 -12.18
CA GLN A 254 7.73 -20.51 -13.24
C GLN A 254 7.90 -19.75 -14.56
N PRO A 255 8.37 -20.41 -15.63
CA PRO A 255 8.53 -19.76 -16.93
C PRO A 255 7.22 -19.12 -17.41
N GLY A 256 7.28 -17.83 -17.78
CA GLY A 256 6.15 -17.09 -18.36
C GLY A 256 5.13 -16.52 -17.38
N LYS A 257 5.30 -16.69 -16.06
CA LYS A 257 4.44 -16.07 -15.04
C LYS A 257 5.05 -14.77 -14.53
N ALA A 258 4.28 -13.68 -14.51
CA ALA A 258 4.69 -12.43 -13.88
C ALA A 258 4.91 -12.59 -12.36
N GLY A 259 5.73 -11.72 -11.78
CA GLY A 259 5.92 -11.61 -10.33
C GLY A 259 4.58 -11.43 -9.61
N SER A 260 4.38 -12.05 -8.44
CA SER A 260 3.22 -11.73 -7.59
C SER A 260 3.55 -10.57 -6.66
N HIS A 261 2.98 -9.38 -6.89
CA HIS A 261 3.25 -8.16 -6.11
C HIS A 261 1.95 -7.60 -5.50
N PRO A 262 1.27 -8.37 -4.63
CA PRO A 262 -0.13 -8.15 -4.30
C PRO A 262 -0.42 -6.79 -3.66
N VAL A 263 0.46 -6.24 -2.83
CA VAL A 263 0.27 -4.88 -2.29
C VAL A 263 0.25 -3.84 -3.39
N MET A 264 1.15 -3.94 -4.36
CA MET A 264 1.23 -3.01 -5.49
C MET A 264 0.06 -3.18 -6.45
N ASP A 265 -0.34 -4.42 -6.72
CA ASP A 265 -1.50 -4.72 -7.56
C ASP A 265 -2.81 -4.16 -6.94
N VAL A 266 -2.98 -4.25 -5.62
CA VAL A 266 -4.11 -3.65 -4.91
C VAL A 266 -4.06 -2.12 -5.00
N MET A 267 -2.89 -1.50 -4.83
CA MET A 267 -2.73 -0.05 -4.91
C MET A 267 -3.03 0.48 -6.32
N VAL A 268 -2.53 -0.18 -7.37
CA VAL A 268 -2.79 0.19 -8.77
C VAL A 268 -4.29 0.06 -9.08
N ASN A 269 -4.91 -1.07 -8.77
CA ASN A 269 -6.34 -1.27 -8.95
C ASN A 269 -7.18 -0.22 -8.20
N THR A 270 -6.76 0.14 -6.98
CA THR A 270 -7.42 1.21 -6.21
C THR A 270 -7.32 2.55 -6.92
N CYS A 271 -6.15 2.92 -7.46
CA CYS A 271 -6.00 4.16 -8.20
C CYS A 271 -6.91 4.21 -9.43
N ASP A 272 -6.96 3.10 -10.18
CA ASP A 272 -7.76 2.99 -11.40
C ASP A 272 -9.25 3.14 -11.07
N VAL A 273 -9.76 2.41 -10.06
CA VAL A 273 -11.17 2.51 -9.65
C VAL A 273 -11.52 3.87 -9.04
N MET A 274 -10.62 4.49 -8.26
CA MET A 274 -10.84 5.84 -7.72
C MET A 274 -10.89 6.89 -8.84
N SER A 275 -9.99 6.77 -9.83
CA SER A 275 -9.98 7.60 -11.03
C SER A 275 -11.29 7.46 -11.82
N ASP A 276 -11.69 6.22 -12.12
CA ASP A 276 -12.90 5.93 -12.89
C ASP A 276 -14.17 6.41 -12.17
N ALA A 277 -14.25 6.21 -10.84
CA ALA A 277 -15.38 6.64 -10.03
C ALA A 277 -15.54 8.17 -10.04
N LEU A 278 -14.44 8.92 -9.87
CA LEU A 278 -14.44 10.38 -9.93
C LEU A 278 -14.77 10.89 -11.34
N GLY A 279 -14.20 10.30 -12.38
CA GLY A 279 -14.49 10.64 -13.78
C GLY A 279 -15.94 10.37 -14.16
N ALA A 280 -16.50 9.23 -13.73
CA ALA A 280 -17.90 8.91 -13.93
C ALA A 280 -18.84 9.88 -13.20
N TRP A 281 -18.47 10.33 -12.00
CA TRP A 281 -19.22 11.35 -11.28
C TRP A 281 -19.14 12.71 -11.99
N ALA A 282 -17.96 13.12 -12.47
CA ALA A 282 -17.77 14.33 -13.25
C ALA A 282 -18.67 14.34 -14.50
N VAL A 283 -18.68 13.25 -15.27
CA VAL A 283 -19.56 13.10 -16.45
C VAL A 283 -21.04 13.19 -16.04
N ALA A 284 -21.46 12.48 -14.98
CA ALA A 284 -22.84 12.56 -14.52
C ALA A 284 -23.24 13.97 -14.08
N ALA A 285 -22.35 14.69 -13.40
CA ALA A 285 -22.56 16.06 -12.95
C ALA A 285 -22.67 17.04 -14.13
N LYS A 286 -21.87 16.85 -15.18
CA LYS A 286 -21.97 17.63 -16.41
C LYS A 286 -23.28 17.34 -17.16
N ASP A 287 -23.63 16.07 -17.35
CA ASP A 287 -24.84 15.67 -18.07
C ASP A 287 -26.11 16.25 -17.40
N VAL A 288 -26.23 16.12 -16.07
CA VAL A 288 -27.40 16.66 -15.35
C VAL A 288 -27.43 18.18 -15.37
N ARG A 289 -26.27 18.85 -15.37
CA ARG A 289 -26.18 20.30 -15.54
C ARG A 289 -26.71 20.74 -16.91
N ASP A 290 -26.29 20.05 -17.97
CA ASP A 290 -26.71 20.35 -19.35
C ASP A 290 -28.21 20.08 -19.55
N ASP A 291 -28.74 18.98 -19.00
CA ASP A 291 -30.16 18.66 -19.06
C ASP A 291 -31.02 19.67 -18.30
N ILE A 292 -30.64 20.00 -17.06
CA ILE A 292 -31.32 21.01 -16.25
C ILE A 292 -31.29 22.35 -17.00
N ARG A 293 -30.11 22.80 -17.48
CA ARG A 293 -29.97 24.04 -18.25
C ARG A 293 -30.95 24.09 -19.43
N ARG A 294 -31.01 23.02 -20.21
CA ARG A 294 -31.88 22.93 -21.39
C ARG A 294 -33.36 22.99 -21.01
N LEU A 295 -33.79 22.22 -20.01
CA LEU A 295 -35.19 22.20 -19.55
C LEU A 295 -35.62 23.57 -19.00
N TYR A 296 -34.76 24.22 -18.21
CA TYR A 296 -34.99 25.59 -17.74
C TYR A 296 -35.08 26.58 -18.90
N TYR A 297 -34.16 26.53 -19.86
CA TYR A 297 -34.19 27.42 -21.03
C TYR A 297 -35.48 27.26 -21.84
N GLU A 298 -35.90 26.03 -22.12
CA GLU A 298 -37.16 25.75 -22.83
C GLU A 298 -38.37 26.32 -22.08
N ALA A 299 -38.45 26.12 -20.76
CA ALA A 299 -39.52 26.67 -19.93
C ALA A 299 -39.52 28.21 -19.93
N VAL A 300 -38.35 28.85 -19.85
CA VAL A 300 -38.24 30.32 -19.95
C VAL A 300 -38.77 30.83 -21.28
N ILE A 301 -38.35 30.24 -22.40
CA ILE A 301 -38.79 30.67 -23.73
C ILE A 301 -40.30 30.51 -23.91
N LYS A 302 -40.90 29.44 -23.39
CA LYS A 302 -42.35 29.21 -23.44
C LYS A 302 -43.14 30.09 -22.45
N ALA A 303 -42.51 30.56 -21.37
CA ALA A 303 -43.11 31.49 -20.42
C ALA A 303 -43.12 32.95 -20.92
N LEU A 304 -42.20 33.35 -21.80
CA LEU A 304 -42.13 34.74 -22.31
C LEU A 304 -43.46 35.26 -22.91
N PRO A 305 -44.24 34.48 -23.70
CA PRO A 305 -45.55 34.90 -24.20
C PRO A 305 -46.61 35.12 -23.10
N HIS A 306 -46.42 34.59 -21.90
CA HIS A 306 -47.33 34.76 -20.76
C HIS A 306 -47.15 36.10 -20.03
N ILE A 307 -46.17 36.90 -20.45
CA ILE A 307 -45.98 38.26 -19.96
C ILE A 307 -47.09 39.15 -20.54
N ASP A 308 -48.07 39.50 -19.70
CA ASP A 308 -49.14 40.41 -20.08
C ASP A 308 -48.60 41.85 -20.24
N THR A 309 -48.64 42.37 -21.46
CA THR A 309 -48.26 43.75 -21.82
C THR A 309 -49.45 44.64 -22.13
N SER A 310 -50.68 44.14 -21.91
CA SER A 310 -51.92 44.80 -22.34
C SER A 310 -52.29 46.05 -21.53
N ASP A 311 -51.65 46.30 -20.38
CA ASP A 311 -51.80 47.51 -19.57
C ASP A 311 -51.08 48.77 -20.14
N GLY A 312 -50.49 48.67 -21.33
CA GLY A 312 -49.96 49.82 -22.08
C GLY A 312 -48.58 50.32 -21.64
N LEU A 313 -47.89 49.60 -20.74
CA LEU A 313 -46.49 49.84 -20.38
C LEU A 313 -45.62 48.91 -21.22
N GLY A 314 -45.10 49.41 -22.34
CA GLY A 314 -44.13 48.65 -23.14
C GLY A 314 -42.81 48.44 -22.38
N LEU A 315 -42.03 47.43 -22.79
CA LEU A 315 -40.67 47.15 -22.30
C LEU A 315 -39.74 48.39 -22.28
N LYS A 316 -40.07 49.44 -23.03
CA LYS A 316 -39.35 50.71 -23.11
C LYS A 316 -39.64 51.69 -21.97
N ASP A 317 -40.72 51.51 -21.19
CA ASP A 317 -41.13 52.38 -20.07
C ASP A 317 -40.68 51.87 -18.69
N LEU A 318 -39.71 50.95 -18.65
CA LEU A 318 -39.18 50.30 -17.43
C LEU A 318 -38.67 51.27 -16.35
N LYS A 319 -38.47 52.55 -16.68
CA LYS A 319 -38.00 53.59 -15.75
C LYS A 319 -39.11 54.19 -14.88
N SER A 320 -40.38 53.89 -15.14
CA SER A 320 -41.48 54.35 -14.29
C SER A 320 -42.38 53.20 -13.85
N VAL A 321 -42.59 53.13 -12.52
CA VAL A 321 -43.70 52.44 -11.82
C VAL A 321 -43.48 50.95 -11.43
N GLY A 322 -43.31 50.72 -10.12
CA GLY A 322 -43.17 49.38 -9.52
C GLY A 322 -44.38 48.45 -9.60
N LYS A 323 -45.58 48.92 -10.02
CA LYS A 323 -46.75 48.05 -10.23
C LYS A 323 -46.70 47.27 -11.56
N GLY A 324 -46.18 47.87 -12.63
CA GLY A 324 -46.05 47.18 -13.93
C GLY A 324 -45.03 46.04 -13.88
N LEU A 325 -43.91 46.29 -13.19
CA LEU A 325 -42.88 45.27 -12.94
C LEU A 325 -43.42 44.07 -12.14
N LEU A 326 -44.31 44.30 -11.18
CA LEU A 326 -44.94 43.25 -10.37
C LEU A 326 -45.91 42.38 -11.19
N ASN A 327 -46.70 42.97 -12.08
CA ASN A 327 -47.62 42.22 -12.95
C ASN A 327 -46.86 41.38 -14.00
N ILE A 328 -45.82 41.96 -14.60
CA ILE A 328 -44.89 41.26 -15.50
C ILE A 328 -44.25 40.06 -14.77
N GLY A 329 -43.76 40.27 -13.55
CA GLY A 329 -43.15 39.21 -12.75
C GLY A 329 -44.13 38.08 -12.39
N LYS A 330 -45.39 38.40 -12.03
CA LYS A 330 -46.40 37.38 -11.73
C LYS A 330 -46.80 36.55 -12.95
N GLY A 331 -47.09 37.19 -14.08
CA GLY A 331 -47.47 36.48 -15.30
C GLY A 331 -46.36 35.57 -15.82
N PHE A 332 -45.10 36.04 -15.73
CA PHE A 332 -43.95 35.19 -16.03
C PHE A 332 -43.81 34.01 -15.07
N ALA A 333 -43.91 34.23 -13.75
CA ALA A 333 -43.76 33.15 -12.77
C ALA A 333 -44.85 32.07 -12.90
N GLU A 334 -46.10 32.48 -13.13
CA GLU A 334 -47.22 31.56 -13.38
C GLU A 334 -47.02 30.78 -14.69
N GLY A 335 -46.66 31.45 -15.79
CA GLY A 335 -46.36 30.79 -17.06
C GLY A 335 -45.14 29.87 -16.98
N PHE A 336 -44.10 30.27 -16.25
CA PHE A 336 -42.91 29.47 -16.03
C PHE A 336 -43.22 28.19 -15.27
N ALA A 337 -43.96 28.28 -14.16
CA ALA A 337 -44.34 27.10 -13.38
C ALA A 337 -45.22 26.11 -14.17
N LEU A 338 -45.99 26.58 -15.16
CA LEU A 338 -46.79 25.72 -16.06
C LEU A 338 -45.96 25.02 -17.13
N GLU A 339 -44.87 25.65 -17.58
CA GLU A 339 -44.05 25.17 -18.70
C GLU A 339 -42.81 24.37 -18.26
N VAL A 340 -42.51 24.36 -16.95
CA VAL A 340 -41.49 23.49 -16.37
C VAL A 340 -41.92 22.04 -16.49
N ASP A 341 -41.11 21.25 -17.18
CA ASP A 341 -41.25 19.79 -17.25
C ASP A 341 -40.63 19.14 -16.01
N GLU A 342 -41.42 19.11 -14.92
CA GLU A 342 -40.98 18.55 -13.64
C GLU A 342 -40.65 17.05 -13.75
N GLU A 343 -41.36 16.30 -14.61
CA GLU A 343 -41.11 14.87 -14.82
C GLU A 343 -39.74 14.65 -15.48
N ALA A 344 -39.42 15.40 -16.53
CA ALA A 344 -38.12 15.35 -17.18
C ALA A 344 -36.98 15.79 -16.23
N MET A 345 -37.19 16.84 -15.43
CA MET A 345 -36.21 17.26 -14.42
C MET A 345 -35.96 16.18 -13.37
N ASN A 346 -37.02 15.57 -12.83
CA ASN A 346 -36.91 14.48 -11.86
C ASN A 346 -36.20 13.27 -12.45
N SER A 347 -36.48 12.92 -13.72
CA SER A 347 -35.81 11.85 -14.44
C SER A 347 -34.30 12.11 -14.62
N ALA A 348 -33.90 13.34 -14.95
CA ALA A 348 -32.50 13.73 -15.06
C ALA A 348 -31.76 13.59 -13.72
N VAL A 349 -32.39 14.03 -12.62
CA VAL A 349 -31.84 13.89 -11.25
C VAL A 349 -31.72 12.43 -10.83
N GLU A 350 -32.71 11.60 -11.14
CA GLU A 350 -32.65 10.15 -10.88
C GLU A 350 -31.55 9.47 -11.68
N ALA A 351 -31.38 9.83 -12.95
CA ALA A 351 -30.29 9.32 -13.78
C ALA A 351 -28.91 9.69 -13.21
N TYR A 352 -28.74 10.94 -12.73
CA TYR A 352 -27.56 11.39 -12.02
C TYR A 352 -27.29 10.56 -10.76
N ASN A 353 -28.25 10.49 -9.84
CA ASN A 353 -28.09 9.77 -8.57
C ASN A 353 -27.77 8.29 -8.80
N ASN A 354 -28.43 7.64 -9.77
CA ASN A 354 -28.16 6.25 -10.11
C ASN A 354 -26.74 6.02 -10.64
N ARG A 355 -26.19 6.96 -11.42
CA ARG A 355 -24.79 6.88 -11.90
C ARG A 355 -23.80 7.02 -10.75
N VAL A 356 -24.06 7.95 -9.82
CA VAL A 356 -23.19 8.18 -8.65
C VAL A 356 -23.24 6.99 -7.68
N HIS A 357 -24.43 6.49 -7.33
CA HIS A 357 -24.57 5.33 -6.43
C HIS A 357 -23.88 4.07 -6.96
N ARG A 358 -23.82 3.85 -8.28
CA ARG A 358 -23.05 2.72 -8.85
C ARG A 358 -21.57 2.83 -8.50
N GLN A 359 -21.01 4.04 -8.51
CA GLN A 359 -19.60 4.23 -8.15
C GLN A 359 -19.36 4.01 -6.65
N VAL A 360 -20.30 4.38 -5.79
CA VAL A 360 -20.24 4.08 -4.34
C VAL A 360 -20.06 2.57 -4.11
N VAL A 361 -20.77 1.73 -4.89
CA VAL A 361 -20.64 0.28 -4.80
C VAL A 361 -19.25 -0.19 -5.25
N GLU A 362 -18.71 0.34 -6.35
CA GLU A 362 -17.36 -0.02 -6.83
C GLU A 362 -16.26 0.39 -5.83
N LEU A 363 -16.34 1.60 -5.26
CA LEU A 363 -15.42 2.06 -4.24
C LEU A 363 -15.40 1.12 -3.02
N ASN A 364 -16.57 0.74 -2.52
CA ASN A 364 -16.67 -0.10 -1.33
C ASN A 364 -16.09 -1.52 -1.53
N LYS A 365 -16.05 -2.04 -2.76
CA LYS A 365 -15.43 -3.35 -3.06
C LYS A 365 -13.92 -3.37 -2.82
N LEU A 366 -13.25 -2.21 -2.83
CA LEU A 366 -11.81 -2.12 -2.65
C LEU A 366 -11.36 -2.36 -1.19
N HIS A 367 -12.26 -2.17 -0.23
CA HIS A 367 -11.87 -2.06 1.18
C HIS A 367 -11.24 -3.33 1.75
N GLU A 368 -11.79 -4.51 1.44
CA GLU A 368 -11.27 -5.77 1.96
C GLU A 368 -9.87 -6.08 1.41
N ALA A 369 -9.65 -5.82 0.12
CA ALA A 369 -8.34 -5.98 -0.50
C ALA A 369 -7.31 -4.99 0.07
N LEU A 370 -7.71 -3.74 0.33
CA LEU A 370 -6.88 -2.72 0.96
C LEU A 370 -6.55 -3.04 2.42
N ASP A 371 -7.49 -3.58 3.19
CA ASP A 371 -7.24 -4.05 4.57
C ASP A 371 -6.25 -5.23 4.57
N GLU A 372 -6.39 -6.19 3.65
CA GLU A 372 -5.44 -7.30 3.52
C GLU A 372 -4.06 -6.80 3.08
N ALA A 373 -3.97 -5.82 2.17
CA ALA A 373 -2.72 -5.17 1.79
C ALA A 373 -2.07 -4.45 2.98
N TYR A 374 -2.86 -3.74 3.79
CA TYR A 374 -2.38 -3.05 4.98
C TYR A 374 -1.80 -4.02 6.01
N ASN A 375 -2.42 -5.18 6.21
CA ASN A 375 -1.95 -6.19 7.14
C ASN A 375 -0.74 -6.96 6.58
N SER A 376 -0.67 -7.16 5.27
CA SER A 376 0.38 -7.95 4.62
C SER A 376 1.65 -7.14 4.32
N ALA A 377 1.55 -5.81 4.21
CA ALA A 377 2.70 -4.94 3.93
C ALA A 377 3.83 -5.18 4.96
N PRO A 378 5.06 -5.51 4.50
CA PRO A 378 6.16 -5.79 5.41
C PRO A 378 6.55 -4.60 6.27
N THR A 379 7.14 -4.89 7.43
CA THR A 379 7.76 -3.85 8.26
C THR A 379 9.17 -3.54 7.77
N PHE A 380 9.66 -2.34 8.07
CA PHE A 380 11.07 -1.96 7.87
C PHE A 380 12.03 -3.02 8.43
N ARG A 381 11.76 -3.55 9.63
CA ARG A 381 12.64 -4.54 10.29
C ARG A 381 12.60 -5.90 9.60
N ALA A 382 11.42 -6.34 9.14
CA ALA A 382 11.30 -7.61 8.42
C ALA A 382 12.04 -7.55 7.07
N GLU A 383 11.96 -6.43 6.35
CA GLU A 383 12.68 -6.27 5.08
C GLU A 383 14.18 -6.07 5.25
N SER A 384 14.63 -5.31 6.27
CA SER A 384 16.06 -5.23 6.59
C SER A 384 16.62 -6.62 6.83
N ALA A 385 15.94 -7.42 7.66
CA ALA A 385 16.37 -8.78 7.97
C ALA A 385 16.40 -9.68 6.72
N ARG A 386 15.37 -9.62 5.85
CA ARG A 386 15.35 -10.38 4.60
C ARG A 386 16.45 -9.97 3.63
N ALA A 387 16.69 -8.66 3.47
CA ALA A 387 17.75 -8.15 2.63
C ALA A 387 19.13 -8.53 3.18
N GLU A 388 19.30 -8.50 4.50
CA GLU A 388 20.51 -8.97 5.19
C GLU A 388 20.77 -10.46 4.90
N SER A 389 19.78 -11.33 5.08
CA SER A 389 19.87 -12.75 4.75
C SER A 389 20.18 -13.02 3.29
N PHE A 390 19.51 -12.31 2.38
CA PHE A 390 19.73 -12.48 0.96
C PHE A 390 21.16 -12.08 0.57
N GLY A 391 21.61 -10.92 1.03
CA GLY A 391 22.95 -10.42 0.76
C GLY A 391 24.03 -11.32 1.36
N ALA A 392 23.83 -11.81 2.59
CA ALA A 392 24.79 -12.67 3.27
C ALA A 392 24.99 -13.97 2.49
N ARG A 393 23.89 -14.64 2.10
CA ARG A 393 23.97 -15.85 1.28
C ARG A 393 24.63 -15.58 -0.07
N ALA A 394 24.36 -14.45 -0.71
CA ALA A 394 24.95 -14.14 -2.01
C ALA A 394 26.48 -14.05 -1.89
N LEU A 395 26.98 -13.43 -0.82
CA LEU A 395 28.41 -13.31 -0.58
C LEU A 395 29.08 -14.66 -0.24
N THR A 396 28.35 -15.54 0.44
CA THR A 396 28.81 -16.85 0.89
C THR A 396 28.80 -17.90 -0.23
N ASP A 397 27.66 -18.09 -0.91
CA ASP A 397 27.44 -19.19 -1.84
C ASP A 397 28.28 -19.07 -3.12
N PHE A 398 28.78 -17.87 -3.45
CA PHE A 398 29.66 -17.63 -4.61
C PHE A 398 31.15 -17.66 -4.28
N LYS A 399 31.56 -17.84 -3.01
CA LYS A 399 32.98 -17.78 -2.59
C LYS A 399 33.53 -19.07 -1.95
N ASP A 400 32.75 -20.15 -1.91
CA ASP A 400 33.12 -21.48 -1.37
C ASP A 400 33.62 -21.51 0.10
N ASP A 401 33.70 -20.36 0.79
CA ASP A 401 34.05 -20.23 2.22
C ASP A 401 33.20 -19.11 2.89
N PRO A 402 32.18 -19.45 3.71
CA PRO A 402 31.35 -18.47 4.41
C PRO A 402 32.18 -17.69 5.43
N LEU A 403 32.35 -16.39 5.23
CA LEU A 403 32.83 -15.52 6.31
C LEU A 403 31.78 -15.45 7.42
N TYR A 404 32.23 -15.44 8.68
CA TYR A 404 31.37 -15.17 9.83
C TYR A 404 31.03 -13.67 9.87
N THR A 405 29.79 -13.30 9.53
CA THR A 405 29.40 -11.89 9.34
C THR A 405 28.58 -11.30 10.49
N VAL A 406 28.57 -11.93 11.65
CA VAL A 406 27.83 -11.43 12.82
C VAL A 406 28.51 -10.18 13.38
N ALA A 407 27.80 -9.06 13.34
CA ALA A 407 28.35 -7.78 13.75
C ALA A 407 28.75 -7.76 15.23
N GLY A 408 30.02 -7.43 15.50
CA GLY A 408 30.54 -7.25 16.86
C GLY A 408 30.76 -8.54 17.65
N ASP A 409 30.77 -9.70 16.98
CA ASP A 409 31.05 -11.00 17.58
C ASP A 409 32.15 -11.73 16.79
N ASP A 410 32.74 -12.76 17.39
CA ASP A 410 33.81 -13.56 16.80
C ASP A 410 33.47 -15.05 16.91
N GLU A 411 33.63 -15.80 15.82
CA GLU A 411 33.26 -17.22 15.78
C GLU A 411 33.99 -18.07 16.83
N SER A 412 35.20 -17.66 17.23
CA SER A 412 36.00 -18.35 18.25
C SER A 412 35.40 -18.28 19.66
N ASN A 413 34.43 -17.38 19.88
CA ASN A 413 33.67 -17.30 21.13
C ASN A 413 32.69 -18.48 21.30
N HIS A 414 32.39 -19.22 20.23
CA HIS A 414 31.32 -20.21 20.21
C HIS A 414 31.83 -21.60 19.89
N LYS A 415 31.22 -22.61 20.54
CA LYS A 415 31.45 -24.01 20.14
C LYS A 415 30.79 -24.33 18.80
N TYR A 416 29.63 -23.73 18.56
CA TYR A 416 28.88 -23.81 17.31
C TYR A 416 28.56 -22.38 16.87
N PRO A 417 29.50 -21.70 16.19
CA PRO A 417 29.25 -20.35 15.69
C PRO A 417 28.10 -20.38 14.69
N LEU A 418 27.14 -19.48 14.84
CA LEU A 418 25.98 -19.36 13.97
C LEU A 418 25.99 -17.99 13.32
N ASP A 419 25.94 -17.94 12.00
CA ASP A 419 25.48 -16.78 11.25
C ASP A 419 24.06 -17.07 10.74
N LEU A 420 23.07 -16.51 11.42
CA LEU A 420 21.66 -16.81 11.15
C LEU A 420 21.22 -16.26 9.80
N ALA A 421 21.76 -15.12 9.37
CA ALA A 421 21.42 -14.48 8.10
C ALA A 421 21.81 -15.41 6.94
N ASN A 422 23.00 -16.00 7.02
CA ASN A 422 23.55 -16.93 6.05
C ASN A 422 22.79 -18.27 5.95
N GLN A 423 21.96 -18.64 6.94
CA GLN A 423 21.24 -19.91 6.93
C GLN A 423 19.84 -19.86 6.34
N GLU A 424 19.28 -18.67 6.05
CA GLU A 424 17.89 -18.55 5.60
C GLU A 424 17.66 -19.28 4.26
N GLY A 425 16.66 -20.17 4.19
CA GLY A 425 16.38 -21.00 3.01
C GLY A 425 17.19 -22.30 2.92
N MET A 426 18.37 -22.38 3.56
CA MET A 426 19.20 -23.60 3.55
C MET A 426 18.45 -24.77 4.16
N LEU A 427 18.33 -25.88 3.42
CA LEU A 427 17.55 -27.06 3.81
C LEU A 427 16.13 -26.73 4.32
N GLY A 428 15.51 -25.65 3.82
CA GLY A 428 14.19 -25.18 4.24
C GLY A 428 14.15 -24.40 5.56
N SER A 429 15.30 -23.88 6.01
CA SER A 429 15.37 -22.87 7.07
C SER A 429 14.49 -21.66 6.73
N HIS A 430 13.82 -21.11 7.74
CA HIS A 430 12.84 -20.04 7.56
C HIS A 430 12.72 -19.14 8.80
N VAL A 431 13.84 -18.92 9.48
CA VAL A 431 13.87 -18.15 10.74
C VAL A 431 13.55 -16.70 10.45
N VAL A 432 14.23 -16.11 9.46
CA VAL A 432 14.10 -14.69 9.14
C VAL A 432 12.75 -14.41 8.49
N ASP A 433 12.37 -15.20 7.49
CA ASP A 433 11.13 -14.94 6.76
C ASP A 433 9.88 -15.10 7.63
N LYS A 434 9.86 -16.05 8.57
CA LYS A 434 8.66 -16.32 9.39
C LYS A 434 8.67 -15.73 10.79
N HIS A 435 9.84 -15.41 11.35
CA HIS A 435 9.97 -15.12 12.78
C HIS A 435 10.73 -13.83 13.09
N VAL A 436 11.01 -12.96 12.11
CA VAL A 436 11.66 -11.66 12.37
C VAL A 436 10.78 -10.50 11.93
N GLY A 437 10.59 -9.54 12.84
CA GLY A 437 9.95 -8.24 12.56
C GLY A 437 8.47 -8.29 12.16
N LYS A 438 7.73 -9.34 12.50
CA LYS A 438 6.29 -9.44 12.17
C LYS A 438 5.44 -8.62 13.12
N THR A 439 4.40 -7.98 12.58
CA THR A 439 3.38 -7.33 13.39
C THR A 439 2.41 -8.35 13.97
N ASP A 440 1.63 -7.95 14.96
CA ASP A 440 0.58 -8.78 15.53
C ASP A 440 -0.45 -9.17 14.44
N GLU A 441 -0.82 -8.25 13.54
CA GLU A 441 -1.73 -8.54 12.42
C GLU A 441 -1.15 -9.62 11.48
N GLN A 442 0.15 -9.58 11.20
CA GLN A 442 0.82 -10.59 10.37
C GLN A 442 0.87 -11.96 11.07
N LEU A 443 1.01 -11.97 12.40
CA LEU A 443 0.91 -13.19 13.20
C LEU A 443 -0.50 -13.77 13.14
N ASP A 444 -1.54 -12.94 13.28
CA ASP A 444 -2.93 -13.39 13.13
C ASP A 444 -3.22 -13.93 11.72
N GLN A 445 -2.79 -13.22 10.66
CA GLN A 445 -2.88 -13.71 9.28
C GLN A 445 -2.21 -15.08 9.13
N ARG A 446 -1.04 -15.29 9.75
CA ARG A 446 -0.36 -16.59 9.73
C ARG A 446 -1.14 -17.68 10.46
N LEU A 447 -1.73 -17.38 11.63
CA LEU A 447 -2.62 -18.32 12.33
C LEU A 447 -3.85 -18.67 11.51
N ARG A 448 -4.36 -17.73 10.68
CA ARG A 448 -5.48 -17.91 9.76
C ARG A 448 -5.11 -18.76 8.54
N ASP A 449 -3.99 -18.47 7.89
CA ASP A 449 -3.68 -19.00 6.56
C ASP A 449 -2.74 -20.20 6.54
N GLN A 450 -1.92 -20.38 7.58
CA GLN A 450 -1.04 -21.55 7.71
C GLN A 450 -1.73 -22.75 8.35
N GLN A 451 -3.07 -22.73 8.47
CA GLN A 451 -3.84 -23.77 9.17
C GLN A 451 -3.73 -25.13 8.48
N ILE A 452 -3.40 -26.13 9.28
CA ILE A 452 -3.44 -27.54 8.93
C ILE A 452 -4.35 -28.22 9.95
N VAL A 453 -5.55 -28.61 9.50
CA VAL A 453 -6.53 -29.31 10.33
C VAL A 453 -6.16 -30.79 10.37
N ARG A 454 -5.98 -31.32 11.58
CA ARG A 454 -5.72 -32.74 11.84
C ARG A 454 -6.69 -33.24 12.93
N PRO A 455 -6.92 -34.56 13.06
CA PRO A 455 -7.73 -35.10 14.16
C PRO A 455 -7.22 -34.69 15.56
N SER A 456 -5.92 -34.45 15.68
CA SER A 456 -5.27 -34.03 16.92
C SER A 456 -5.36 -32.52 17.21
N GLY A 457 -5.99 -31.73 16.33
CA GLY A 457 -6.09 -30.27 16.44
C GLY A 457 -5.64 -29.50 15.20
N ILE A 458 -5.63 -28.17 15.29
CA ILE A 458 -5.24 -27.27 14.20
C ILE A 458 -3.83 -26.73 14.47
N ARG A 459 -2.92 -26.90 13.50
CA ARG A 459 -1.56 -26.36 13.55
C ARG A 459 -1.40 -25.20 12.54
N PRO A 460 -0.54 -24.19 12.78
CA PRO A 460 0.19 -23.98 14.03
C PRO A 460 -0.77 -23.60 15.17
N GLU A 461 -0.41 -24.04 16.38
CA GLU A 461 -1.08 -23.66 17.63
C GLU A 461 -0.61 -22.28 18.11
N ALA A 462 0.63 -21.92 17.78
CA ALA A 462 1.26 -20.65 18.14
C ALA A 462 2.09 -20.14 16.97
N VAL A 463 2.19 -18.82 16.84
CA VAL A 463 3.10 -18.13 15.93
C VAL A 463 3.81 -17.04 16.70
N SER A 464 5.02 -16.68 16.28
CA SER A 464 5.81 -15.71 17.04
C SER A 464 6.86 -15.01 16.18
N SER A 465 7.33 -13.88 16.68
CA SER A 465 8.36 -13.07 16.03
C SER A 465 9.32 -12.44 17.04
N PHE A 466 10.61 -12.50 16.72
CA PHE A 466 11.64 -11.65 17.28
C PHE A 466 11.41 -10.19 16.87
N GLY A 467 11.93 -9.26 17.67
CA GLY A 467 11.86 -7.83 17.40
C GLY A 467 12.77 -7.36 16.27
N SER A 468 13.87 -8.08 16.00
CA SER A 468 14.88 -7.77 14.99
C SER A 468 15.72 -9.00 14.61
N LEU A 469 16.49 -8.91 13.52
CA LEU A 469 17.47 -9.94 13.16
C LEU A 469 18.56 -10.09 14.22
N ALA A 470 19.02 -8.97 14.79
CA ALA A 470 20.03 -8.98 15.86
C ALA A 470 19.54 -9.75 17.10
N ASP A 471 18.28 -9.58 17.51
CA ASP A 471 17.70 -10.35 18.61
C ASP A 471 17.59 -11.84 18.27
N ALA A 472 17.13 -12.16 17.05
CA ALA A 472 17.04 -13.53 16.57
C ALA A 472 18.41 -14.20 16.56
N GLN A 473 19.45 -13.53 16.06
CA GLN A 473 20.84 -13.97 16.05
C GLN A 473 21.33 -14.22 17.49
N ARG A 474 21.24 -13.19 18.35
CA ARG A 474 21.70 -13.24 19.74
C ARG A 474 21.07 -14.39 20.53
N TYR A 475 19.75 -14.48 20.53
CA TYR A 475 19.07 -15.50 21.35
C TYR A 475 19.17 -16.91 20.75
N THR A 476 19.30 -17.04 19.43
CA THR A 476 19.57 -18.35 18.82
C THR A 476 20.99 -18.83 19.16
N GLN A 477 22.00 -17.96 19.05
CA GLN A 477 23.37 -18.26 19.46
C GLN A 477 23.45 -18.60 20.95
N ALA A 478 22.79 -17.82 21.82
CA ALA A 478 22.72 -18.11 23.25
C ALA A 478 22.09 -19.49 23.56
N ALA A 479 21.09 -19.92 22.76
CA ALA A 479 20.51 -21.26 22.90
C ALA A 479 21.50 -22.38 22.53
N LEU A 480 22.37 -22.14 21.54
CA LEU A 480 23.45 -23.06 21.14
C LEU A 480 24.59 -23.09 22.16
N ASP A 481 24.89 -21.96 22.80
CA ASP A 481 25.98 -21.83 23.76
C ASP A 481 25.65 -22.34 25.17
N GLU A 482 24.37 -22.49 25.48
CA GLU A 482 23.91 -23.08 26.73
C GLU A 482 24.55 -24.48 26.95
N PRO A 483 25.33 -24.70 28.03
CA PRO A 483 26.10 -25.93 28.20
C PRO A 483 25.25 -27.20 28.18
N SER A 484 24.00 -27.12 28.67
CA SER A 484 23.07 -28.24 28.60
C SER A 484 22.62 -28.54 27.17
N ASN A 485 22.48 -27.53 26.31
CA ASN A 485 22.15 -27.69 24.91
C ASN A 485 23.36 -28.16 24.09
N GLN A 486 24.57 -27.68 24.36
CA GLN A 486 25.79 -28.20 23.71
C GLN A 486 25.93 -29.72 23.89
N ARG A 487 25.74 -30.23 25.12
CA ARG A 487 25.72 -31.69 25.36
C ARG A 487 24.62 -32.42 24.58
N LYS A 488 23.45 -31.80 24.43
CA LYS A 488 22.34 -32.37 23.63
C LYS A 488 22.69 -32.43 22.14
N ILE A 489 23.43 -31.44 21.64
CA ILE A 489 23.90 -31.37 20.25
C ILE A 489 24.99 -32.42 20.04
N ASP A 490 26.02 -32.47 20.90
CA ASP A 490 27.10 -33.46 20.84
C ASP A 490 26.57 -34.88 20.77
N ASN A 491 25.68 -35.24 21.71
CA ASN A 491 25.09 -36.58 21.77
C ASN A 491 24.23 -36.89 20.53
N TRP A 492 23.54 -35.88 19.99
CA TRP A 492 22.73 -36.06 18.79
C TRP A 492 23.59 -36.26 17.55
N LEU A 493 24.66 -35.47 17.39
CA LEU A 493 25.62 -35.58 16.29
C LEU A 493 26.43 -36.89 16.34
N ALA A 494 26.85 -37.33 17.54
CA ALA A 494 27.53 -38.60 17.74
C ALA A 494 26.70 -39.82 17.30
N GLY A 495 25.37 -39.67 17.27
CA GLY A 495 24.45 -40.69 16.76
C GLY A 495 24.34 -40.76 15.23
N ASN A 496 25.11 -39.96 14.47
CA ASN A 496 25.06 -39.84 13.02
C ASN A 496 23.63 -39.61 12.48
N PRO A 497 23.01 -38.46 12.82
CA PRO A 497 21.61 -38.21 12.54
C PRO A 497 21.35 -38.16 11.03
N GLY A 498 20.38 -38.95 10.56
CA GLY A 498 19.96 -38.92 9.15
C GLY A 498 19.31 -37.59 8.74
N PRO A 499 19.15 -37.32 7.44
CA PRO A 499 18.75 -36.00 6.91
C PRO A 499 17.36 -35.52 7.32
N LYS A 500 16.49 -36.42 7.79
CA LYS A 500 15.14 -36.10 8.32
C LYS A 500 15.12 -35.96 9.85
N SER A 501 16.23 -36.22 10.52
CA SER A 501 16.37 -36.04 11.96
C SER A 501 16.31 -34.55 12.30
N SER A 502 15.85 -34.24 13.51
CA SER A 502 15.87 -32.88 14.02
C SER A 502 16.22 -32.89 15.50
N ARG A 503 16.76 -31.77 15.97
CA ARG A 503 17.06 -31.59 17.39
C ARG A 503 16.49 -30.28 17.89
N SER A 504 15.59 -30.39 18.85
CA SER A 504 15.00 -29.21 19.48
C SER A 504 15.76 -28.82 20.74
N LEU A 505 15.97 -27.53 20.90
CA LEU A 505 16.66 -26.88 22.01
C LEU A 505 15.76 -25.79 22.57
N LEU A 506 15.88 -25.56 23.87
CA LEU A 506 15.17 -24.50 24.56
C LEU A 506 16.20 -23.60 25.23
N LEU A 507 16.03 -22.30 25.05
CA LEU A 507 16.64 -21.27 25.88
C LEU A 507 15.54 -20.65 26.73
N THR A 508 15.78 -20.55 28.04
CA THR A 508 14.92 -19.82 28.97
C THR A 508 15.69 -18.61 29.48
N THR A 509 15.10 -17.43 29.35
CA THR A 509 15.69 -16.17 29.81
C THR A 509 14.69 -15.39 30.65
N ASN A 510 15.18 -14.32 31.29
CA ASN A 510 14.32 -13.32 31.95
C ASN A 510 14.05 -12.10 31.06
N ASP A 511 14.66 -12.05 29.88
CA ASP A 511 14.50 -10.96 28.93
C ASP A 511 13.30 -11.23 28.03
N THR A 512 12.55 -10.18 27.66
CA THR A 512 11.57 -10.31 26.56
C THR A 512 12.33 -10.55 25.26
N VAL A 513 12.16 -11.73 24.67
CA VAL A 513 12.85 -12.14 23.43
C VAL A 513 12.02 -11.88 22.17
N GLY A 514 10.72 -11.65 22.33
CA GLY A 514 9.81 -11.36 21.23
C GLY A 514 8.36 -11.50 21.63
N ARG A 515 7.48 -11.62 20.63
CA ARG A 515 6.04 -11.75 20.81
C ARG A 515 5.54 -13.09 20.28
N SER A 516 4.58 -13.69 20.97
CA SER A 516 3.89 -14.93 20.58
C SER A 516 2.37 -14.72 20.60
N TRP A 517 1.68 -15.33 19.65
CA TRP A 517 0.22 -15.39 19.58
C TRP A 517 -0.21 -16.85 19.48
N ASP A 518 -0.93 -17.35 20.47
CA ASP A 518 -1.55 -18.68 20.45
C ASP A 518 -2.99 -18.62 19.93
N ARG A 519 -3.39 -19.68 19.24
CA ARG A 519 -4.74 -19.85 18.73
C ARG A 519 -5.74 -19.83 19.89
N GLY A 520 -6.71 -18.93 19.80
CA GLY A 520 -7.75 -18.74 20.82
C GLY A 520 -7.48 -17.52 21.72
N ASP A 521 -6.28 -16.95 21.68
CA ASP A 521 -5.99 -15.69 22.36
C ASP A 521 -6.51 -14.49 21.57
N THR A 522 -6.81 -13.42 22.28
CA THR A 522 -7.32 -12.16 21.70
C THR A 522 -6.22 -11.25 21.15
N ALA A 523 -4.96 -11.47 21.52
CA ALA A 523 -3.82 -10.67 21.10
C ALA A 523 -2.49 -11.40 21.34
N ALA A 524 -1.44 -11.00 20.63
CA ALA A 524 -0.08 -11.45 20.92
C ALA A 524 0.44 -10.88 22.26
N ARG A 525 1.38 -11.58 22.89
CA ARG A 525 2.01 -11.21 24.16
C ARG A 525 3.53 -11.36 24.11
N ASP A 526 4.20 -10.63 24.98
CA ASP A 526 5.64 -10.75 25.17
C ASP A 526 5.99 -12.12 25.79
N VAL A 527 7.08 -12.72 25.33
CA VAL A 527 7.57 -14.02 25.80
C VAL A 527 9.09 -13.99 26.03
N THR A 528 9.61 -14.92 26.83
CA THR A 528 11.00 -14.89 27.32
C THR A 528 11.83 -16.14 26.97
N ASN A 529 11.23 -17.15 26.34
CA ASN A 529 11.94 -18.35 25.90
C ASN A 529 12.13 -18.36 24.39
N VAL A 530 13.16 -19.08 23.93
CA VAL A 530 13.41 -19.33 22.52
C VAL A 530 13.47 -20.82 22.25
N TRP A 531 12.70 -21.24 21.25
CA TRP A 531 12.70 -22.59 20.74
C TRP A 531 13.54 -22.66 19.46
N VAL A 532 14.58 -23.49 19.46
CA VAL A 532 15.45 -23.70 18.30
C VAL A 532 15.32 -25.13 17.81
N VAL A 533 15.16 -25.33 16.51
CA VAL A 533 15.15 -26.65 15.88
C VAL A 533 16.31 -26.73 14.89
N LEU A 534 17.17 -27.72 15.09
CA LEU A 534 18.30 -28.02 14.23
C LEU A 534 17.97 -29.13 13.24
N ARG A 535 18.57 -29.06 12.05
CA ARG A 535 18.57 -30.11 11.03
C ARG A 535 20.00 -30.45 10.65
N PRO A 536 20.38 -31.73 10.54
CA PRO A 536 21.78 -32.08 10.31
C PRO A 536 22.18 -31.66 8.90
N ASN A 537 23.41 -31.14 8.79
CA ASN A 537 24.02 -30.77 7.53
C ASN A 537 25.50 -31.21 7.54
N PRO A 538 25.74 -32.53 7.38
CA PRO A 538 27.08 -33.09 7.47
C PRO A 538 27.97 -32.47 6.38
N GLY A 539 29.05 -31.82 6.79
CA GLY A 539 29.97 -31.11 5.87
C GLY A 539 29.95 -29.58 6.00
N SER A 540 29.01 -29.02 6.76
CA SER A 540 29.03 -27.60 7.15
C SER A 540 29.70 -27.39 8.51
N SER A 541 30.13 -26.15 8.76
CA SER A 541 30.56 -25.68 10.08
C SER A 541 29.57 -24.58 10.51
N PRO A 542 28.73 -24.81 11.54
CA PRO A 542 28.57 -26.03 12.33
C PRO A 542 27.88 -27.14 11.51
N PRO A 543 27.94 -28.44 11.92
CA PRO A 543 27.44 -29.57 11.13
C PRO A 543 25.90 -29.72 11.11
N PHE A 544 25.20 -28.60 11.16
CA PHE A 544 23.74 -28.47 11.15
C PHE A 544 23.33 -27.08 10.68
N VAL A 545 22.08 -26.98 10.23
CA VAL A 545 21.39 -25.70 10.05
C VAL A 545 20.34 -25.52 11.14
N VAL A 546 20.12 -24.28 11.55
CA VAL A 546 18.95 -23.88 12.32
C VAL A 546 17.77 -23.85 11.35
N LEU A 547 16.93 -24.88 11.41
CA LEU A 547 15.73 -24.98 10.57
C LEU A 547 14.69 -23.92 10.93
N THR A 548 14.53 -23.67 12.22
CA THR A 548 13.68 -22.60 12.74
C THR A 548 14.13 -22.23 14.14
N SER A 549 13.95 -20.97 14.49
CA SER A 549 14.17 -20.39 15.80
C SER A 549 13.03 -19.42 16.02
N MET A 550 12.37 -19.50 17.17
CA MET A 550 11.15 -18.74 17.40
C MET A 550 10.95 -18.43 18.89
N PRO A 551 10.49 -17.22 19.24
CA PRO A 551 10.05 -16.92 20.59
C PRO A 551 8.91 -17.83 21.03
N THR A 552 8.87 -18.18 22.32
CA THR A 552 7.79 -18.98 22.91
C THR A 552 7.69 -18.73 24.41
N ASP A 553 6.53 -19.02 25.00
CA ASP A 553 6.35 -19.17 26.44
C ASP A 553 6.28 -20.65 26.88
N LYS A 554 6.28 -21.57 25.92
CA LYS A 554 6.25 -23.01 26.19
C LYS A 554 7.59 -23.49 26.73
N THR A 555 7.53 -24.39 27.70
CA THR A 555 8.71 -25.04 28.32
C THR A 555 8.94 -26.46 27.80
N GLN A 556 8.05 -26.95 26.94
CA GLN A 556 8.10 -28.28 26.33
C GLN A 556 7.72 -28.21 24.84
N HIS A 557 8.17 -29.20 24.06
CA HIS A 557 7.93 -29.23 22.62
C HIS A 557 6.43 -29.39 22.34
N PRO A 558 5.80 -28.50 21.55
CA PRO A 558 4.41 -28.66 21.14
C PRO A 558 4.22 -29.80 20.15
#